data_AF-A0A963AM67-F1
#
_entry.id   AF-A0A963AM67-F1
#
_cell.length_a   1.000
_cell.length_b   1.000
_cell.length_c   1.000
_cell.angle_alpha   90.00
_cell.angle_beta   90.00
_cell.angle_gamma   90.00
#
_symmetry.space_group_name_H-M   'P 1'
#
loop_
_entity.id
_entity.type
_entity.pdbx_description
1 polymer ?
#
loop_
_entity_poly.entity_id
_entity_poly.type
_entity_poly.pdbx_seq_one_letter_code
_entity_poly.pdbx_strand_id
1 'polypeptide(L)'
;LTGSKPDFSSSYLYQIYAECRTPIEHKTRTLCEVWEPENAYRKVVQSANSQASVVRFPFLDNRLTQFTRNLPESQRYFNRQNKILIRALLAKHLPEHIVAKPKGSFMFPKQYILNGRNFELIKRYLSDSVIKNHRLVDAKIAGQYVKEYMQGNKNLEDRIWILLMLHTWLEIGKLGGI
;
A
#
# COMPACT_ATOMS: atom_id res chain seq x y z
N LEU A 1 -3.69 29.85 7.08
CA LEU A 1 -4.30 29.22 8.27
C LEU A 1 -5.00 30.32 9.05
N THR A 2 -6.32 30.45 8.89
CA THR A 2 -7.15 31.63 9.21
C THR A 2 -7.34 31.93 10.71
N GLY A 3 -6.60 31.27 11.61
CA GLY A 3 -6.73 31.45 13.06
C GLY A 3 -8.02 30.89 13.68
N SER A 4 -9.04 30.63 12.87
CA SER A 4 -10.25 29.89 13.26
C SER A 4 -9.96 28.39 13.38
N LYS A 5 -10.52 27.74 14.40
CA LYS A 5 -10.55 26.28 14.46
C LYS A 5 -11.30 25.77 13.22
N PRO A 6 -10.72 24.84 12.43
CA PRO A 6 -11.44 24.26 11.32
C PRO A 6 -12.68 23.51 11.84
N ASP A 7 -13.84 23.82 11.28
CA ASP A 7 -15.08 23.10 11.55
C ASP A 7 -15.24 21.97 10.53
N PHE A 8 -15.20 20.73 11.02
CA PHE A 8 -15.37 19.52 10.23
C PHE A 8 -16.75 18.89 10.42
N SER A 9 -17.66 19.52 11.17
CA SER A 9 -18.96 18.93 11.55
C SER A 9 -19.82 18.54 10.33
N SER A 10 -19.69 19.28 9.23
CA SER A 10 -20.36 19.01 7.96
C SER A 10 -19.63 18.01 7.05
N SER A 11 -18.40 17.60 7.40
CA SER A 11 -17.61 16.70 6.57
C SER A 11 -18.12 15.26 6.67
N TYR A 12 -18.10 14.55 5.55
CA TYR A 12 -18.54 13.15 5.49
C TYR A 12 -17.75 12.23 6.43
N LEU A 13 -16.43 12.45 6.55
CA LEU A 13 -15.59 11.72 7.50
C LEU A 13 -16.00 11.96 8.96
N TYR A 14 -16.33 13.20 9.31
CA TYR A 14 -16.79 13.52 10.67
C TYR A 14 -18.16 12.91 10.97
N GLN A 15 -19.08 12.89 9.99
CA GLN A 15 -20.37 12.22 10.13
C GLN A 15 -20.20 10.72 10.39
N ILE A 16 -19.35 10.03 9.62
CA ILE A 16 -19.00 8.63 9.88
C ILE A 16 -18.47 8.46 11.31
N TYR A 17 -17.57 9.33 11.75
CA TYR A 17 -17.03 9.30 13.12
C TYR A 17 -18.12 9.48 14.19
N ALA A 18 -19.01 10.46 14.01
CA ALA A 18 -20.05 10.81 14.97
C ALA A 18 -21.16 9.75 15.08
N GLU A 19 -21.47 9.06 13.98
CA GLU A 19 -22.54 8.07 13.91
C GLU A 19 -22.13 6.66 14.38
N CYS A 20 -20.85 6.33 14.30
CA CYS A 20 -20.36 4.99 14.63
C CYS A 20 -20.36 4.73 16.13
N ARG A 21 -20.83 3.55 16.53
CA ARG A 21 -20.93 3.12 17.94
C ARG A 21 -19.67 2.40 18.41
N THR A 22 -18.96 1.73 17.51
CA THR A 22 -17.76 0.97 17.83
C THR A 22 -16.56 1.38 16.97
N PRO A 23 -15.31 1.23 17.47
CA PRO A 23 -14.12 1.47 16.66
C PRO A 23 -14.03 0.60 15.39
N ILE A 24 -14.61 -0.61 15.42
CA ILE A 24 -14.64 -1.52 14.27
C ILE A 24 -15.67 -1.06 13.24
N GLU A 25 -16.84 -0.59 13.68
CA GLU A 25 -17.81 0.03 12.79
C GLU A 25 -17.19 1.25 12.09
N HIS A 26 -16.57 2.14 12.86
CA HIS A 26 -15.87 3.31 12.34
C HIS A 26 -14.80 2.95 11.30
N LYS A 27 -13.96 1.95 11.60
CA LYS A 27 -12.94 1.45 10.68
C LYS A 27 -13.57 0.85 9.42
N THR A 28 -14.65 0.09 9.57
CA THR A 28 -15.33 -0.59 8.45
C THR A 28 -15.97 0.43 7.52
N ARG A 29 -16.73 1.39 8.06
CA ARG A 29 -17.36 2.45 7.27
C ARG A 29 -16.34 3.34 6.59
N THR A 30 -15.32 3.80 7.31
CA THR A 30 -14.23 4.60 6.70
C THR A 30 -13.56 3.84 5.54
N LEU A 31 -13.24 2.55 5.72
CA LEU A 31 -12.61 1.77 4.66
C LEU A 31 -13.57 1.59 3.47
N CYS A 32 -14.78 1.07 3.71
CA CYS A 32 -15.70 0.67 2.64
C CYS A 32 -16.41 1.84 1.96
N GLU A 33 -16.68 2.93 2.66
CA GLU A 33 -17.44 4.07 2.13
C GLU A 33 -16.54 5.21 1.64
N VAL A 34 -15.31 5.35 2.18
CA VAL A 34 -14.40 6.44 1.81
C VAL A 34 -13.22 5.95 0.98
N TRP A 35 -12.53 4.90 1.43
CA TRP A 35 -11.26 4.49 0.82
C TRP A 35 -11.42 3.57 -0.39
N GLU A 36 -12.22 2.51 -0.24
CA GLU A 36 -12.37 1.43 -1.22
C GLU A 36 -13.01 1.86 -2.55
N PRO A 37 -14.05 2.73 -2.59
CA PRO A 37 -14.71 3.11 -3.85
C PRO A 37 -13.75 3.74 -4.87
N GLU A 38 -12.71 4.43 -4.39
CA GLU A 38 -11.82 5.16 -5.28
C GLU A 38 -10.42 4.53 -5.41
N ASN A 39 -9.85 3.91 -4.36
CA ASN A 39 -8.39 3.75 -4.32
C ASN A 39 -7.88 2.31 -4.26
N ALA A 40 -8.61 1.38 -3.65
CA ALA A 40 -8.07 0.06 -3.33
C ALA A 40 -7.80 -0.80 -4.57
N TYR A 41 -8.65 -0.71 -5.60
CA TYR A 41 -8.59 -1.59 -6.78
C TYR A 41 -8.07 -0.93 -8.04
N ARG A 42 -7.93 0.39 -8.03
CA ARG A 42 -7.59 1.19 -9.23
C ARG A 42 -6.36 0.65 -9.95
N LYS A 43 -5.29 0.31 -9.22
CA LYS A 43 -4.04 -0.20 -9.79
C LYS A 43 -4.22 -1.54 -10.51
N VAL A 44 -4.98 -2.45 -9.92
CA VAL A 44 -5.21 -3.80 -10.49
C VAL A 44 -6.10 -3.69 -11.72
N VAL A 45 -7.17 -2.89 -11.65
CA VAL A 45 -8.09 -2.67 -12.78
C VAL A 45 -7.38 -2.00 -13.95
N GLN A 46 -6.59 -0.94 -13.71
CA GLN A 46 -5.81 -0.27 -14.76
C GLN A 46 -4.81 -1.22 -15.42
N SER A 47 -4.13 -2.06 -14.63
CA SER A 47 -3.16 -3.04 -15.15
C SER A 47 -3.83 -4.16 -15.96
N ALA A 48 -5.04 -4.58 -15.58
CA ALA A 48 -5.79 -5.57 -16.33
C ALA A 48 -6.30 -5.00 -17.65
N ASN A 49 -6.86 -3.79 -17.62
CA ASN A 49 -7.35 -3.09 -18.80
C ASN A 49 -6.25 -2.81 -19.82
N SER A 50 -5.03 -2.48 -19.39
CA SER A 50 -3.89 -2.27 -20.30
C SER A 50 -3.47 -3.53 -21.07
N GLN A 51 -3.89 -4.70 -20.60
CA GLN A 51 -3.67 -6.00 -21.24
C GLN A 51 -4.96 -6.61 -21.79
N ALA A 52 -6.01 -5.80 -22.02
CA ALA A 52 -7.33 -6.24 -22.46
C ALA A 52 -7.91 -7.41 -21.63
N SER A 53 -7.56 -7.46 -20.35
CA SER A 53 -7.94 -8.52 -19.41
C SER A 53 -8.93 -8.01 -18.37
N VAL A 54 -9.77 -8.91 -17.85
CA VAL A 54 -10.78 -8.58 -16.83
C VAL A 54 -10.38 -9.23 -15.51
N VAL A 55 -10.37 -8.44 -14.43
CA VAL A 55 -10.20 -8.95 -13.06
C VAL A 55 -11.53 -8.91 -12.33
N ARG A 56 -11.82 -9.98 -11.58
CA ARG A 56 -13.00 -10.09 -10.71
C ARG A 56 -12.54 -10.09 -9.25
N PHE A 57 -13.35 -9.51 -8.38
CA PHE A 57 -13.11 -9.45 -6.94
C PHE A 57 -14.25 -10.17 -6.19
N PRO A 58 -14.20 -11.50 -6.02
CA PRO A 58 -15.32 -12.26 -5.42
C PRO A 58 -15.72 -11.79 -4.02
N PHE A 59 -14.76 -11.26 -3.24
CA PHE A 59 -15.03 -10.73 -1.90
C PHE A 59 -15.79 -9.39 -1.91
N LEU A 60 -15.94 -8.74 -3.06
CA LEU A 60 -16.72 -7.51 -3.24
C LEU A 60 -18.13 -7.80 -3.80
N ASP A 61 -18.56 -9.06 -3.82
CA ASP A 61 -19.93 -9.36 -4.22
C ASP A 61 -20.92 -8.67 -3.28
N ASN A 62 -21.92 -8.00 -3.86
CA ASN A 62 -22.93 -7.27 -3.09
C ASN A 62 -23.68 -8.18 -2.12
N ARG A 63 -23.93 -9.44 -2.49
CA ARG A 63 -24.62 -10.42 -1.64
C ARG A 63 -23.77 -10.76 -0.42
N LEU A 64 -22.46 -10.95 -0.61
CA LEU A 64 -21.52 -11.20 0.49
C LEU A 64 -21.40 -9.97 1.40
N THR A 65 -21.36 -8.78 0.82
CA THR A 65 -21.29 -7.52 1.55
C THR A 65 -22.55 -7.30 2.39
N GLN A 66 -23.73 -7.51 1.82
CA GLN A 66 -25.00 -7.40 2.54
C GLN A 66 -25.13 -8.46 3.63
N PHE A 67 -24.76 -9.70 3.36
CA PHE A 67 -24.73 -10.77 4.35
C PHE A 67 -23.83 -10.39 5.53
N THR A 68 -22.58 -9.98 5.27
CA THR A 68 -21.62 -9.65 6.33
C THR A 68 -22.00 -8.40 7.12
N ARG A 69 -22.63 -7.40 6.50
CA ARG A 69 -23.15 -6.21 7.22
C ARG A 69 -24.20 -6.57 8.28
N ASN A 70 -25.01 -7.59 8.01
CA ASN A 70 -26.06 -8.03 8.93
C ASN A 70 -25.55 -8.96 10.06
N LEU A 71 -24.27 -9.33 10.05
CA LEU A 71 -23.71 -10.19 11.09
C LEU A 71 -23.35 -9.40 12.36
N PRO A 72 -23.62 -9.96 13.55
CA PRO A 72 -23.13 -9.42 14.81
C PRO A 72 -21.63 -9.15 14.74
N GLU A 73 -21.18 -8.04 15.34
CA GLU A 73 -19.76 -7.68 15.33
C GLU A 73 -18.89 -8.81 15.91
N SER A 74 -19.36 -9.49 16.96
CA SER A 74 -18.70 -10.64 17.58
C SER A 74 -18.42 -11.81 16.63
N GLN A 75 -19.15 -11.93 15.52
CA GLN A 75 -18.90 -12.96 14.51
C GLN A 75 -17.89 -12.51 13.45
N ARG A 76 -17.70 -11.20 13.27
CA ARG A 76 -16.73 -10.61 12.33
C ARG A 76 -15.37 -10.34 12.99
N TYR A 77 -15.43 -9.95 14.25
CA TYR A 77 -14.30 -9.56 15.09
C TYR A 77 -14.56 -9.91 16.55
N PHE A 78 -13.66 -10.69 17.15
CA PHE A 78 -13.76 -11.11 18.54
C PHE A 78 -12.37 -11.29 19.14
N ASN A 79 -12.15 -10.82 20.36
CA ASN A 79 -10.88 -10.93 21.08
C ASN A 79 -9.63 -10.59 20.23
N ARG A 80 -9.67 -9.45 19.53
CA ARG A 80 -8.61 -8.97 18.60
C ARG A 80 -8.35 -9.86 17.38
N GLN A 81 -9.17 -10.89 17.16
CA GLN A 81 -9.11 -11.73 15.97
C GLN A 81 -10.04 -11.19 14.88
N ASN A 82 -9.48 -11.00 13.69
CA ASN A 82 -10.22 -10.72 12.47
C ASN A 82 -10.36 -12.00 11.64
N LYS A 83 -11.18 -11.95 10.58
CA LYS A 83 -11.32 -13.04 9.61
C LYS A 83 -11.82 -14.35 10.22
N ILE A 84 -12.60 -14.29 11.31
CA ILE A 84 -13.06 -15.47 12.05
C ILE A 84 -13.84 -16.42 11.12
N LEU A 85 -14.88 -15.90 10.45
CA LEU A 85 -15.73 -16.69 9.56
C LEU A 85 -14.95 -17.30 8.40
N ILE A 86 -14.09 -16.52 7.75
CA ILE A 86 -13.34 -17.01 6.60
C ILE A 86 -12.28 -18.01 7.02
N ARG A 87 -11.63 -17.87 8.18
CA ARG A 87 -10.72 -18.89 8.72
C ARG A 87 -11.47 -20.19 9.04
N ALA A 88 -12.64 -20.11 9.66
CA ALA A 88 -13.48 -21.26 9.96
C ALA A 88 -13.95 -21.99 8.68
N LEU A 89 -14.30 -21.23 7.63
CA LEU A 89 -14.62 -21.80 6.31
C LEU A 89 -13.40 -22.46 5.67
N LEU A 90 -12.26 -21.76 5.62
CA LEU A 90 -11.04 -22.26 4.98
C LEU A 90 -10.45 -23.48 5.70
N ALA A 91 -10.66 -23.62 7.01
CA ALA A 91 -10.25 -24.82 7.77
C ALA A 91 -10.89 -26.11 7.26
N LYS A 92 -12.02 -26.03 6.54
CA LYS A 92 -12.68 -27.19 5.92
C LYS A 92 -12.02 -27.61 4.60
N HIS A 93 -11.19 -26.75 4.01
CA HIS A 93 -10.69 -26.92 2.64
C HIS A 93 -9.16 -26.83 2.52
N LEU A 94 -8.48 -26.25 3.50
CA LEU A 94 -7.04 -25.99 3.47
C LEU A 94 -6.33 -26.56 4.69
N PRO A 95 -5.06 -26.97 4.56
CA PRO A 95 -4.23 -27.39 5.68
C PRO A 95 -4.12 -26.31 6.78
N GLU A 96 -4.02 -26.76 8.03
CA GLU A 96 -3.97 -25.89 9.20
C GLU A 96 -2.84 -24.83 9.12
N HIS A 97 -1.67 -25.20 8.62
CA HIS A 97 -0.54 -24.27 8.50
C HIS A 97 -0.82 -23.08 7.56
N ILE A 98 -1.73 -23.22 6.58
CA ILE A 98 -2.18 -22.13 5.72
C ILE A 98 -3.21 -21.27 6.46
N VAL A 99 -4.18 -21.92 7.11
CA VAL A 99 -5.29 -21.26 7.79
C VAL A 99 -4.85 -20.52 9.05
N ALA A 100 -3.84 -21.02 9.76
CA ALA A 100 -3.27 -20.42 10.96
C ALA A 100 -2.27 -19.29 10.66
N LYS A 101 -1.88 -19.10 9.39
CA LYS A 101 -0.90 -18.09 9.01
C LYS A 101 -1.34 -16.69 9.49
N PRO A 102 -0.45 -15.92 10.16
CA PRO A 102 -0.73 -14.53 10.52
C PRO A 102 -0.99 -13.68 9.27
N LYS A 103 -1.81 -12.62 9.41
CA LYS A 103 -2.04 -11.67 8.31
C LYS A 103 -0.71 -10.96 8.02
N GLY A 104 -0.05 -11.34 6.92
CA GLY A 104 1.11 -10.63 6.40
C GLY A 104 0.71 -9.35 5.68
N SER A 105 1.60 -8.36 5.71
CA SER A 105 1.52 -7.24 4.76
C SER A 105 1.91 -7.74 3.36
N PHE A 106 1.45 -7.04 2.33
CA PHE A 106 2.01 -7.21 1.00
C PHE A 106 3.38 -6.52 0.97
N MET A 107 4.46 -7.30 0.90
CA MET A 107 5.81 -6.77 0.72
C MET A 107 6.15 -6.84 -0.76
N PHE A 108 6.27 -5.66 -1.38
CA PHE A 108 6.79 -5.58 -2.75
C PHE A 108 8.25 -6.07 -2.75
N PRO A 109 8.65 -6.97 -3.67
CA PRO A 109 9.97 -7.59 -3.67
C PRO A 109 11.06 -6.64 -4.17
N LYS A 110 11.34 -5.56 -3.42
CA LYS A 110 12.30 -4.51 -3.77
C LYS A 110 13.67 -5.08 -4.10
N GLN A 111 14.16 -6.05 -3.32
CA GLN A 111 15.45 -6.70 -3.54
C GLN A 111 15.61 -7.29 -4.93
N TYR A 112 14.57 -7.88 -5.50
CA TYR A 112 14.64 -8.46 -6.84
C TYR A 112 14.92 -7.38 -7.90
N ILE A 113 14.30 -6.22 -7.74
CA ILE A 113 14.48 -5.08 -8.66
C ILE A 113 15.82 -4.39 -8.42
N LEU A 114 16.15 -4.12 -7.15
CA LEU A 114 17.37 -3.42 -6.76
C LEU A 114 18.63 -4.23 -7.10
N ASN A 115 18.60 -5.56 -6.91
CA ASN A 115 19.72 -6.46 -7.17
C ASN A 115 19.68 -7.06 -8.59
N GLY A 116 18.69 -6.70 -9.42
CA GLY A 116 18.58 -7.19 -10.79
C GLY A 116 19.89 -7.00 -11.56
N ARG A 117 20.18 -7.86 -12.55
CA ARG A 117 21.42 -7.93 -13.36
C ARG A 117 22.55 -6.99 -12.90
N ASN A 118 23.20 -7.34 -11.78
CA ASN A 118 24.33 -6.59 -11.22
C ASN A 118 24.01 -5.10 -10.94
N PHE A 119 22.92 -4.85 -10.20
CA PHE A 119 22.47 -3.52 -9.77
C PHE A 119 22.23 -2.54 -10.94
N GLU A 120 21.76 -3.03 -12.08
CA GLU A 120 21.61 -2.25 -13.32
C GLU A 120 20.85 -0.94 -13.11
N LEU A 121 19.70 -1.00 -12.43
CA LEU A 121 18.86 0.18 -12.17
C LEU A 121 19.52 1.17 -11.21
N ILE A 122 20.23 0.68 -10.19
CA ILE A 122 20.98 1.56 -9.27
C ILE A 122 22.09 2.28 -10.03
N LYS A 123 22.86 1.57 -10.86
CA LYS A 123 23.94 2.16 -11.65
C LYS A 123 23.43 3.20 -12.65
N ARG A 124 22.26 2.97 -13.24
CA ARG A 124 21.63 3.89 -14.18
C ARG A 124 21.11 5.15 -13.47
N TYR A 125 20.22 4.99 -12.50
CA TYR A 125 19.43 6.08 -11.95
C TYR A 125 20.04 6.72 -10.69
N LEU A 126 21.01 6.06 -10.05
CA LEU A 126 21.66 6.53 -8.82
C LEU A 126 23.18 6.69 -9.00
N SER A 127 23.63 6.94 -10.23
CA SER A 127 25.00 7.35 -10.47
C SER A 127 25.27 8.74 -9.90
N ASP A 128 26.52 9.02 -9.55
CA ASP A 128 26.97 10.31 -9.06
C ASP A 128 26.54 11.48 -9.97
N SER A 129 26.58 11.28 -11.29
CA SER A 129 26.15 12.29 -12.26
C SER A 129 24.65 12.54 -12.17
N VAL A 130 23.82 11.50 -12.17
CA VAL A 130 22.35 11.63 -12.09
C VAL A 130 21.92 12.28 -10.78
N ILE A 131 22.52 11.86 -9.66
CA ILE A 131 22.21 12.41 -8.34
C ILE A 131 22.55 13.91 -8.28
N LYS A 132 23.75 14.29 -8.74
CA LYS A 132 24.20 15.69 -8.77
C LYS A 132 23.39 16.55 -9.72
N ASN A 133 22.93 15.99 -10.84
CA ASN A 133 22.16 16.72 -11.84
C ASN A 133 20.79 17.16 -11.31
N HIS A 134 20.10 16.31 -10.56
CA HIS A 134 18.77 16.64 -10.05
C HIS A 134 18.78 17.62 -8.85
N ARG A 135 19.88 17.70 -8.09
CA ARG A 135 20.07 18.66 -6.97
C ARG A 135 18.97 18.65 -5.89
N LEU A 136 18.27 17.52 -5.71
CA LEU A 136 17.19 17.37 -4.71
C LEU A 136 17.63 16.66 -3.43
N VAL A 137 18.78 15.98 -3.45
CA VAL A 137 19.33 15.25 -2.31
C VAL A 137 20.82 15.55 -2.16
N ASP A 138 21.35 15.39 -0.96
CA ASP A 138 22.79 15.49 -0.73
C ASP A 138 23.50 14.34 -1.47
N ALA A 139 24.26 14.69 -2.51
CA ALA A 139 24.92 13.71 -3.37
C ALA A 139 25.96 12.86 -2.63
N LYS A 140 26.61 13.41 -1.59
CA LYS A 140 27.60 12.68 -0.80
C LYS A 140 26.91 11.62 0.05
N ILE A 141 25.83 11.99 0.73
CA ILE A 141 25.06 11.06 1.57
C ILE A 141 24.40 9.98 0.70
N ALA A 142 23.77 10.36 -0.41
CA ALA A 142 23.11 9.43 -1.32
C ALA A 142 24.12 8.45 -1.95
N GLY A 143 25.26 8.95 -2.43
CA GLY A 143 26.33 8.11 -2.99
C GLY A 143 26.90 7.12 -1.96
N GLN A 144 27.03 7.55 -0.69
CA GLN A 144 27.43 6.66 0.40
C GLN A 144 26.43 5.52 0.59
N TYR A 145 25.13 5.81 0.64
CA TYR A 145 24.10 4.76 0.78
C TYR A 145 24.11 3.79 -0.40
N VAL A 146 24.26 4.29 -1.63
CA VAL A 146 24.35 3.45 -2.83
C VAL A 146 25.52 2.48 -2.72
N LYS A 147 26.70 2.98 -2.35
CA LYS A 147 27.90 2.15 -2.18
C LYS A 147 27.72 1.09 -1.10
N GLU A 148 27.24 1.47 0.08
CA GLU A 148 27.03 0.54 1.19
C GLU A 148 25.98 -0.54 0.85
N TYR A 149 24.90 -0.16 0.16
CA TYR A 149 23.87 -1.11 -0.27
C TYR A 149 24.42 -2.11 -1.30
N MET A 150 25.17 -1.64 -2.31
CA MET A 150 25.81 -2.51 -3.31
C MET A 150 26.89 -3.42 -2.70
N GLN A 151 27.43 -3.06 -1.54
CA GLN A 151 28.33 -3.90 -0.74
C GLN A 151 27.60 -4.89 0.18
N GLY A 152 26.27 -4.90 0.19
CA GLY A 152 25.44 -5.88 0.89
C GLY A 152 24.69 -5.36 2.12
N ASN A 153 24.74 -4.05 2.42
CA ASN A 153 23.99 -3.48 3.55
C ASN A 153 22.48 -3.43 3.26
N LYS A 154 21.77 -4.52 3.55
CA LYS A 154 20.32 -4.66 3.33
C LYS A 154 19.47 -3.67 4.13
N ASN A 155 19.98 -3.11 5.22
CA ASN A 155 19.23 -2.12 6.02
C ASN A 155 18.96 -0.82 5.27
N LEU A 156 19.64 -0.59 4.15
CA LEU A 156 19.44 0.56 3.28
C LEU A 156 18.40 0.33 2.17
N GLU A 157 17.78 -0.87 2.08
CA GLU A 157 16.84 -1.23 1.01
C GLU A 157 15.76 -0.18 0.77
N ASP A 158 15.09 0.28 1.84
CA ASP A 158 14.03 1.28 1.73
C ASP A 158 14.56 2.63 1.26
N ARG A 159 15.76 3.03 1.71
CA ARG A 159 16.39 4.30 1.32
C ARG A 159 16.77 4.27 -0.16
N ILE A 160 17.40 3.18 -0.61
CA ILE A 160 17.76 3.00 -2.02
C ILE A 160 16.51 2.92 -2.90
N TRP A 161 15.46 2.24 -2.44
CA TRP A 161 14.19 2.19 -3.17
C TRP A 161 13.59 3.59 -3.36
N ILE A 162 13.55 4.41 -2.29
CA ILE A 162 13.03 5.78 -2.37
C ILE A 162 13.87 6.63 -3.33
N LEU A 163 15.20 6.59 -3.21
CA LEU A 163 16.10 7.30 -4.12
C LEU A 163 15.89 6.85 -5.56
N LEU A 164 15.84 5.53 -5.80
CA LEU A 164 15.65 4.98 -7.14
C LEU A 164 14.35 5.49 -7.76
N MET A 165 13.23 5.44 -7.02
CA MET A 165 11.95 5.94 -7.51
C MET A 165 11.97 7.44 -7.78
N LEU A 166 12.59 8.23 -6.91
CA LEU A 166 12.74 9.68 -7.10
C LEU A 166 13.49 9.99 -8.40
N HIS A 167 14.70 9.43 -8.57
CA HIS A 167 15.53 9.72 -9.74
C HIS A 167 14.96 9.11 -11.03
N THR A 168 14.29 7.96 -10.95
CA THR A 168 13.55 7.37 -12.08
C THR A 168 12.41 8.28 -12.51
N TRP A 169 11.65 8.83 -11.56
CA TRP A 169 10.54 9.73 -11.87
C TRP A 169 11.01 11.05 -12.48
N LEU A 170 12.15 11.58 -12.04
CA LEU A 170 12.73 12.81 -12.60
C LEU A 170 13.30 12.61 -14.01
N GLU A 171 13.78 11.39 -14.33
CA GLU A 171 14.24 11.07 -15.69
C GLU A 171 13.05 10.83 -16.64
N ILE A 172 12.02 10.10 -16.20
CA ILE A 172 10.86 9.73 -17.03
C ILE A 172 9.85 10.89 -17.12
N GLY A 173 9.54 11.48 -15.97
CA GLY A 173 8.66 12.63 -15.85
C GLY A 173 9.45 13.88 -16.20
N LYS A 174 9.09 14.54 -17.31
CA LYS A 174 9.49 15.92 -17.61
C LYS A 174 9.05 16.86 -16.48
N LEU A 175 9.77 16.88 -15.37
CA LEU A 175 9.85 18.00 -14.43
C LEU A 175 10.99 18.95 -14.84
N GLY A 176 11.45 18.87 -16.10
CA GLY A 176 12.26 19.88 -16.78
C GLY A 176 11.41 21.06 -17.25
N GLY A 177 10.68 21.65 -16.30
CA GLY A 177 9.77 22.77 -16.50
C GLY A 177 9.46 23.43 -15.16
N ILE A 178 10.50 23.79 -14.42
CA ILE A 178 10.52 24.99 -13.57
C ILE A 178 11.39 26.00 -14.30
#